data_AF-A0A811RVE8-F1
#
_entry.id   AF-A0A811RVE8-F1
#
_cell.length_a   1.000
_cell.length_b   1.000
_cell.length_c   1.000
_cell.angle_alpha   90.00
_cell.angle_beta   90.00
_cell.angle_gamma   90.00
#
_symmetry.space_group_name_H-M   'P 1'
#
loop_
_entity.id
_entity.type
_entity.pdbx_description
1 polymer ?
#
loop_
_entity_poly.entity_id
_entity_poly.type
_entity_poly.pdbx_seq_one_letter_code
_entity_poly.pdbx_strand_id
1 'polypeptide(L)'
;MELVGDRLGGHTQHTLAAACWTEISLAPVKDRGDGVCNLCTTIPLFKQSQAQLFHSVDSDPGFSLRRHRCVILMLLTPTHGSSNPEQSYKMAQPLELTPKLSLQLKLHAFLLWSSVGFLMPIGVLLIRASSNVKSTKGVRFLFYCHVASQIVAVALATAGAVLSISNFENAFNNTHQRIGLALYGFIWLQPLVGFLRPDRGVRTRSAWYLAHWLLGVGVCVVGVANVYIGLHTYQERTGRSARPWTLLLTVEVAALAFVYLVQDRWSYVVRQQEEDAAVPGDERSEGSTMYPANDYKEVVVVP
;
A
#
# COMPACT_ATOMS: atom_id res chain seq x y z
N MET A 1 -39.95 -25.35 49.86
CA MET A 1 -39.98 -24.12 49.05
C MET A 1 -38.54 -23.68 48.91
N GLU A 2 -37.85 -24.18 47.88
CA GLU A 2 -37.65 -23.48 46.58
C GLU A 2 -36.66 -22.30 46.76
N LEU A 3 -35.62 -22.06 45.96
CA LEU A 3 -35.09 -22.61 44.70
C LEU A 3 -33.68 -21.97 44.51
N VAL A 4 -32.74 -22.71 43.86
CA VAL A 4 -31.77 -22.26 42.82
C VAL A 4 -30.76 -21.15 43.19
N GLY A 5 -29.45 -21.20 42.89
CA GLY A 5 -28.65 -22.06 42.02
C GLY A 5 -27.47 -21.25 41.45
N ASP A 6 -26.26 -21.80 41.64
CA ASP A 6 -24.98 -21.68 40.91
C ASP A 6 -24.40 -20.38 40.30
N ARG A 7 -23.11 -20.19 40.64
CA ARG A 7 -21.91 -20.04 39.79
C ARG A 7 -22.08 -19.60 38.32
N LEU A 8 -21.28 -18.62 37.92
CA LEU A 8 -20.32 -18.56 36.77
C LEU A 8 -19.87 -17.08 36.65
N GLY A 9 -18.60 -16.69 36.62
CA GLY A 9 -17.52 -17.25 35.81
C GLY A 9 -17.37 -16.42 34.53
N GLY A 10 -16.41 -15.49 34.53
CA GLY A 10 -15.78 -14.97 33.31
C GLY A 10 -16.51 -13.86 32.53
N HIS A 11 -16.36 -12.61 32.97
CA HIS A 11 -16.52 -11.46 32.07
C HIS A 11 -15.15 -10.99 31.53
N THR A 12 -14.81 -11.56 30.38
CA THR A 12 -14.07 -10.99 29.23
C THR A 12 -13.25 -9.72 29.46
N GLN A 13 -11.92 -9.89 29.49
CA GLN A 13 -10.92 -8.83 29.28
C GLN A 13 -11.02 -8.15 27.88
N HIS A 14 -11.79 -8.72 26.96
CA HIS A 14 -11.94 -8.20 25.59
C HIS A 14 -12.83 -6.93 25.49
N THR A 15 -13.66 -6.63 26.49
CA THR A 15 -14.55 -5.45 26.47
C THR A 15 -13.87 -4.18 26.99
N LEU A 16 -12.86 -4.32 27.84
CA LEU A 16 -12.10 -3.18 28.40
C LEU A 16 -11.04 -2.64 27.41
N ALA A 17 -10.49 -3.51 26.55
CA ALA A 17 -9.54 -3.09 25.50
C ALA A 17 -10.21 -2.23 24.42
N ALA A 18 -11.49 -2.50 24.11
CA ALA A 18 -12.27 -1.71 23.16
C ALA A 18 -12.64 -0.32 23.70
N ALA A 19 -12.94 -0.21 25.00
CA ALA A 19 -13.25 1.07 25.63
C ALA A 19 -12.01 1.99 25.78
N CYS A 20 -10.82 1.40 26.00
CA CYS A 20 -9.55 2.14 26.03
C CYS A 20 -9.17 2.72 24.65
N TRP A 21 -9.58 2.05 23.56
CA TRP A 21 -9.34 2.49 22.18
C TRP A 21 -10.16 3.72 21.77
N THR A 22 -11.37 3.87 22.31
CA THR A 22 -12.26 5.01 21.99
C THR A 22 -11.83 6.29 22.71
N GLU A 23 -11.34 6.18 23.96
CA GLU A 23 -10.88 7.33 24.76
C GLU A 23 -9.55 7.91 24.29
N ILE A 24 -8.60 7.08 23.82
CA ILE A 24 -7.31 7.56 23.27
C ILE A 24 -7.49 8.28 21.92
N SER A 25 -8.57 7.99 21.19
CA SER A 25 -8.87 8.61 19.89
C SER A 25 -9.49 10.01 19.99
N LEU A 26 -9.94 10.43 21.18
CA LEU A 26 -10.69 11.68 21.40
C LEU A 26 -9.98 12.71 22.28
N ALA A 27 -8.76 12.44 22.76
CA ALA A 27 -8.01 13.41 23.56
C ALA A 27 -7.58 14.63 22.71
N PRO A 28 -7.95 15.87 23.10
CA PRO A 28 -7.65 17.06 22.31
C PRO A 28 -6.16 17.38 22.30
N VAL A 29 -5.61 17.58 21.08
CA VAL A 29 -4.26 18.12 20.82
C VAL A 29 -4.25 19.62 21.09
N LYS A 30 -4.35 20.00 22.37
CA LYS A 30 -4.22 21.39 22.82
C LYS A 30 -2.93 21.50 23.63
N ASP A 31 -1.82 21.64 22.90
CA ASP A 31 -0.58 22.33 23.27
C ASP A 31 0.63 21.70 22.55
N ARG A 32 0.93 22.24 21.36
CA ARG A 32 2.31 22.37 20.88
C ARG A 32 2.33 23.43 19.78
N GLY A 33 2.70 24.65 20.18
CA GLY A 33 2.69 25.86 19.37
C GLY A 33 3.61 25.80 18.15
N ASP A 34 3.21 26.57 17.14
CA ASP A 34 3.98 27.69 16.58
C ASP A 34 5.46 27.39 16.28
N GLY A 35 5.68 26.40 15.42
CA GLY A 35 6.92 26.22 14.64
C GLY A 35 6.68 26.23 13.12
N VAL A 36 5.50 26.69 12.71
CA VAL A 36 5.09 26.86 11.32
C VAL A 36 5.69 28.18 10.83
N CYS A 37 6.91 28.17 10.30
CA CYS A 37 7.35 29.25 9.39
C CYS A 37 8.59 28.96 8.53
N ASN A 38 9.42 27.91 8.76
CA ASN A 38 10.66 27.74 7.96
C ASN A 38 10.95 26.31 7.43
N LEU A 39 9.95 25.43 7.34
CA LEU A 39 10.14 24.07 6.80
C LEU A 39 9.21 23.76 5.62
N CYS A 40 8.90 24.78 4.80
CA CYS A 40 8.15 24.62 3.55
C CYS A 40 9.08 24.49 2.32
N THR A 41 10.41 24.43 2.52
CA THR A 41 11.40 24.56 1.43
C THR A 41 12.24 23.31 1.15
N THR A 42 11.95 22.14 1.75
CA THR A 42 12.80 20.93 1.60
C THR A 42 12.16 19.78 0.81
N ILE A 43 11.19 20.08 -0.05
CA ILE A 43 10.63 19.09 -1.00
C ILE A 43 11.51 18.87 -2.25
N PRO A 44 12.24 19.86 -2.83
CA PRO A 44 13.03 19.56 -4.03
C PRO A 44 14.28 18.71 -3.74
N LEU A 45 14.89 18.84 -2.55
CA LEU A 45 16.06 18.04 -2.15
C LEU A 45 15.73 16.54 -1.93
N PHE A 46 14.48 16.20 -1.62
CA PHE A 46 14.07 14.81 -1.37
C PHE A 46 13.78 14.04 -2.68
N LYS A 47 13.25 14.72 -3.71
CA LYS A 47 13.15 14.13 -5.06
C LYS A 47 14.52 13.90 -5.67
N GLN A 48 15.47 14.81 -5.43
CA GLN A 48 16.84 14.66 -5.92
C GLN A 48 17.61 13.56 -5.17
N SER A 49 17.39 13.37 -3.87
CA SER A 49 18.01 12.27 -3.13
C SER A 49 17.50 10.89 -3.56
N GLN A 50 16.23 10.75 -3.99
CA GLN A 50 15.72 9.49 -4.53
C GLN A 50 16.32 9.15 -5.91
N ALA A 51 16.52 10.14 -6.77
CA ALA A 51 17.20 9.95 -8.05
C ALA A 51 18.69 9.61 -7.87
N GLN A 52 19.37 10.24 -6.90
CA GLN A 52 20.79 9.98 -6.61
C GLN A 52 21.01 8.65 -5.89
N LEU A 53 20.09 8.18 -5.03
CA LEU A 53 20.19 6.86 -4.40
C LEU A 53 19.95 5.73 -5.41
N PHE A 54 19.02 5.89 -6.37
CA PHE A 54 18.86 4.94 -7.48
C PHE A 54 20.10 4.92 -8.39
N HIS A 55 20.68 6.08 -8.71
CA HIS A 55 21.92 6.14 -9.49
C HIS A 55 23.14 5.55 -8.76
N SER A 56 23.27 5.74 -7.44
CA SER A 56 24.36 5.13 -6.65
C SER A 56 24.19 3.62 -6.48
N VAL A 57 22.96 3.08 -6.50
CA VAL A 57 22.71 1.64 -6.50
C VAL A 57 22.98 1.02 -7.88
N ASP A 58 22.81 1.77 -8.97
CA ASP A 58 23.18 1.32 -10.33
C ASP A 58 24.68 1.41 -10.64
N SER A 59 25.45 2.20 -9.88
CA SER A 59 26.88 2.43 -10.15
C SER A 59 27.83 1.40 -9.52
N ASP A 60 27.31 0.37 -8.86
CA ASP A 60 28.11 -0.64 -8.16
C ASP A 60 27.75 -2.06 -8.63
N PRO A 61 28.28 -2.52 -9.78
CA PRO A 61 27.88 -3.78 -10.43
C PRO A 61 28.29 -5.04 -9.64
N GLY A 62 29.00 -4.90 -8.52
CA GLY A 62 29.52 -6.01 -7.71
C GLY A 62 28.79 -6.32 -6.40
N PHE A 63 27.98 -5.40 -5.86
CA PHE A 63 27.51 -5.50 -4.45
C PHE A 63 26.05 -5.95 -4.28
N SER A 64 25.20 -5.85 -5.32
CA SER A 64 23.76 -6.18 -5.21
C SER A 64 23.36 -7.58 -5.72
N LEU A 65 24.18 -8.26 -6.51
CA LEU A 65 23.76 -9.49 -7.19
C LEU A 65 23.94 -10.80 -6.39
N ARG A 66 24.59 -10.75 -5.21
CA ARG A 66 24.86 -11.96 -4.40
C ARG A 66 23.87 -12.18 -3.25
N ARG A 67 23.21 -11.13 -2.75
CA ARG A 67 22.33 -11.22 -1.57
C ARG A 67 20.84 -11.40 -1.91
N HIS A 68 20.39 -10.90 -3.06
CA HIS A 68 19.01 -11.12 -3.54
C HIS A 68 18.78 -12.52 -4.11
N ARG A 69 19.84 -13.24 -4.47
CA ARG A 69 19.73 -14.66 -4.85
C ARG A 69 19.36 -15.52 -3.64
N CYS A 70 19.74 -15.19 -2.40
CA CYS A 70 19.40 -16.04 -1.26
C CYS A 70 17.93 -15.96 -0.85
N VAL A 71 17.33 -14.76 -0.84
CA VAL A 71 15.94 -14.59 -0.36
C VAL A 71 14.91 -15.04 -1.40
N ILE A 72 15.21 -14.84 -2.69
CA ILE A 72 14.34 -15.31 -3.79
C ILE A 72 14.54 -16.81 -4.07
N LEU A 73 15.75 -17.36 -3.89
CA LEU A 73 16.01 -18.80 -4.08
C LEU A 73 15.51 -19.65 -2.90
N MET A 74 15.43 -19.12 -1.68
CA MET A 74 14.77 -19.82 -0.56
C MET A 74 13.24 -19.94 -0.71
N LEU A 75 12.62 -19.13 -1.57
CA LEU A 75 11.18 -19.20 -1.85
C LEU A 75 10.84 -20.09 -3.06
N LEU A 76 11.84 -20.50 -3.86
CA LEU A 76 11.65 -21.21 -5.12
C LEU A 76 12.36 -22.58 -5.22
N THR A 77 12.94 -23.13 -4.16
CA THR A 77 13.42 -24.52 -4.22
C THR A 77 12.23 -25.48 -4.22
N PRO A 78 12.05 -26.30 -5.27
CA PRO A 78 11.25 -27.51 -5.14
C PRO A 78 12.04 -28.43 -4.22
N THR A 79 11.45 -28.83 -3.10
CA THR A 79 11.97 -29.97 -2.34
C THR A 79 11.86 -31.19 -3.27
N HIS A 80 12.98 -31.61 -3.85
CA HIS A 80 13.08 -32.80 -4.68
C HIS A 80 12.92 -34.03 -3.78
N GLY A 81 11.67 -34.32 -3.41
CA GLY A 81 11.28 -35.58 -2.79
C GLY A 81 11.31 -36.67 -3.85
N SER A 82 12.13 -37.70 -3.60
CA SER A 82 12.26 -38.91 -4.40
C SER A 82 10.91 -39.41 -4.92
N SER A 83 10.76 -39.45 -6.25
CA SER A 83 9.54 -39.88 -6.93
C SER A 83 9.39 -41.41 -6.85
N ASN A 84 8.53 -41.88 -5.95
CA ASN A 84 7.92 -43.20 -6.08
C ASN A 84 6.81 -43.11 -7.16
N PRO A 85 6.85 -43.91 -8.25
CA PRO A 85 5.90 -43.78 -9.37
C PRO A 85 4.46 -44.25 -9.03
N GLU A 86 4.23 -44.86 -7.87
CA GLU A 86 2.95 -45.50 -7.54
C GLU A 86 1.83 -44.54 -7.08
N GLN A 87 2.12 -43.26 -6.83
CA GLN A 87 1.09 -42.30 -6.38
C GLN A 87 0.59 -41.38 -7.52
N SER A 88 0.63 -41.89 -8.76
CA SER A 88 0.28 -41.15 -9.98
C SER A 88 -1.20 -41.26 -10.41
N TYR A 89 -2.12 -41.74 -9.56
CA TYR A 89 -3.53 -41.89 -9.97
C TYR A 89 -4.58 -41.64 -8.88
N LYS A 90 -4.26 -40.98 -7.76
CA LYS A 90 -5.33 -40.34 -6.98
C LYS A 90 -5.84 -39.15 -7.77
N MET A 91 -6.68 -39.43 -8.77
CA MET A 91 -7.67 -38.50 -9.29
C MET A 91 -8.20 -37.72 -8.09
N ALA A 92 -7.90 -36.42 -8.07
CA ALA A 92 -8.51 -35.49 -7.14
C ALA A 92 -10.02 -35.59 -7.40
N GLN A 93 -10.70 -36.43 -6.63
CA GLN A 93 -12.14 -36.48 -6.67
C GLN A 93 -12.65 -35.07 -6.38
N PRO A 94 -13.63 -34.58 -7.15
CA PRO A 94 -14.28 -33.31 -6.85
C PRO A 94 -14.64 -33.30 -5.37
N LEU A 95 -14.14 -32.33 -4.62
CA LEU A 95 -14.45 -32.22 -3.21
C LEU A 95 -15.98 -32.08 -3.10
N GLU A 96 -16.65 -33.08 -2.53
CA GLU A 96 -18.07 -33.03 -2.19
C GLU A 96 -18.27 -31.88 -1.19
N LEU A 97 -18.53 -30.68 -1.72
CA LEU A 97 -18.65 -29.46 -0.93
C LEU A 97 -19.96 -29.51 -0.15
N THR A 98 -19.86 -29.79 1.15
CA THR A 98 -21.00 -29.54 2.05
C THR A 98 -21.41 -28.06 1.94
N PRO A 99 -22.71 -27.74 2.05
CA PRO A 99 -23.18 -26.35 1.96
C PRO A 99 -22.46 -25.40 2.93
N LYS A 100 -22.14 -25.91 4.13
CA LYS A 100 -21.36 -25.20 5.16
C LYS A 100 -19.95 -24.88 4.70
N LEU A 101 -19.21 -25.85 4.16
CA LEU A 101 -17.85 -25.65 3.66
C LEU A 101 -17.84 -24.68 2.47
N SER A 102 -18.82 -24.80 1.56
CA SER A 102 -18.97 -23.87 0.43
C SER A 102 -19.20 -22.44 0.89
N LEU A 103 -19.97 -22.22 1.96
CA LEU A 103 -20.21 -20.90 2.52
C LEU A 103 -18.93 -20.34 3.15
N GLN A 104 -18.23 -21.14 3.95
CA GLN A 104 -16.99 -20.74 4.61
C GLN A 104 -15.91 -20.36 3.58
N LEU A 105 -15.78 -21.12 2.49
CA LEU A 105 -14.83 -20.80 1.42
C LEU A 105 -15.16 -19.47 0.73
N LYS A 106 -16.44 -19.21 0.46
CA LYS A 106 -16.89 -17.91 -0.11
C LYS A 106 -16.64 -16.75 0.86
N LEU A 107 -16.92 -16.95 2.16
CA LEU A 107 -16.68 -15.94 3.18
C LEU A 107 -15.18 -15.65 3.33
N HIS A 108 -14.33 -16.68 3.36
CA HIS A 108 -12.88 -16.51 3.38
C HIS A 108 -12.40 -15.67 2.18
N ALA A 109 -12.81 -16.06 0.97
CA ALA A 109 -12.45 -15.33 -0.24
C ALA A 109 -12.92 -13.87 -0.20
N PHE A 110 -14.16 -13.62 0.23
CA PHE A 110 -14.72 -12.28 0.33
C PHE A 110 -14.01 -11.40 1.38
N LEU A 111 -13.71 -11.96 2.55
CA LEU A 111 -13.00 -11.25 3.63
C LEU A 111 -11.58 -10.85 3.20
N LEU A 112 -10.84 -11.77 2.58
CA LEU A 112 -9.47 -11.51 2.13
C LEU A 112 -9.45 -10.56 0.93
N TRP A 113 -10.38 -10.71 -0.03
CA TRP A 113 -10.52 -9.76 -1.12
C TRP A 113 -10.81 -8.34 -0.61
N SER A 114 -11.81 -8.19 0.26
CA SER A 114 -12.17 -6.89 0.86
C SER A 114 -11.00 -6.28 1.65
N SER A 115 -10.19 -7.12 2.31
CA SER A 115 -9.04 -6.70 3.09
C SER A 115 -7.82 -6.34 2.22
N VAL A 116 -7.11 -7.35 1.72
CA VAL A 116 -5.80 -7.19 1.06
C VAL A 116 -5.94 -6.83 -0.41
N GLY A 117 -7.08 -7.16 -1.02
CA GLY A 117 -7.39 -6.80 -2.40
C GLY A 117 -7.85 -5.35 -2.55
N PHE A 118 -8.63 -4.85 -1.59
CA PHE A 118 -9.30 -3.56 -1.70
C PHE A 118 -8.91 -2.52 -0.63
N LEU A 119 -9.23 -2.76 0.66
CA LEU A 119 -9.07 -1.76 1.71
C LEU A 119 -7.60 -1.37 1.96
N MET A 120 -6.66 -2.32 1.91
CA MET A 120 -5.24 -2.00 2.09
C MET A 120 -4.69 -1.13 0.94
N PRO A 121 -4.91 -1.46 -0.34
CA PRO A 121 -4.57 -0.56 -1.45
C PRO A 121 -5.22 0.82 -1.35
N ILE A 122 -6.50 0.90 -0.97
CA ILE A 122 -7.18 2.18 -0.74
C ILE A 122 -6.49 2.98 0.37
N GLY A 123 -6.12 2.33 1.48
CA GLY A 123 -5.35 2.97 2.54
C GLY A 123 -4.04 3.57 2.02
N VAL A 124 -3.29 2.84 1.18
CA VAL A 124 -2.06 3.34 0.54
C VAL A 124 -2.35 4.56 -0.35
N LEU A 125 -3.42 4.54 -1.14
CA LEU A 125 -3.83 5.67 -1.98
C LEU A 125 -4.23 6.90 -1.18
N LEU A 126 -4.92 6.72 -0.03
CA LEU A 126 -5.36 7.82 0.83
C LEU A 126 -4.17 8.55 1.46
N ILE A 127 -3.22 7.81 2.05
CA ILE A 127 -2.04 8.44 2.66
C ILE A 127 -1.14 9.09 1.61
N ARG A 128 -1.06 8.50 0.41
CA ARG A 128 -0.33 9.08 -0.72
C ARG A 128 -1.00 10.36 -1.23
N ALA A 129 -2.34 10.38 -1.35
CA ALA A 129 -3.09 11.57 -1.73
C ALA A 129 -2.85 12.76 -0.77
N SER A 130 -2.50 12.49 0.50
CA SER A 130 -2.22 13.53 1.48
C SER A 130 -1.07 14.46 1.07
N SER A 131 -0.10 14.02 0.25
CA SER A 131 0.97 14.90 -0.25
C SER A 131 0.48 15.91 -1.28
N ASN A 132 -0.69 15.70 -1.88
CA ASN A 132 -1.28 16.58 -2.88
C ASN A 132 -2.25 17.61 -2.27
N VAL A 133 -2.51 17.55 -0.96
CA VAL A 133 -3.43 18.44 -0.25
C VAL A 133 -2.66 19.51 0.52
N LYS A 134 -2.92 20.78 0.22
CA LYS A 134 -2.28 21.92 0.91
C LYS A 134 -2.85 22.18 2.31
N SER A 135 -4.10 21.80 2.56
CA SER A 135 -4.78 22.05 3.85
C SER A 135 -4.32 21.06 4.92
N THR A 136 -3.77 21.58 6.02
CA THR A 136 -3.40 20.78 7.20
C THR A 136 -4.56 19.94 7.75
N LYS A 137 -5.80 20.46 7.69
CA LYS A 137 -7.00 19.71 8.09
C LYS A 137 -7.25 18.52 7.16
N GLY A 138 -7.09 18.72 5.85
CA GLY A 138 -7.24 17.67 4.83
C GLY A 138 -6.17 16.58 4.95
N VAL A 139 -4.91 16.96 5.20
CA VAL A 139 -3.82 15.99 5.45
C VAL A 139 -4.12 15.12 6.68
N ARG A 140 -4.60 15.73 7.78
CA ARG A 140 -5.01 14.99 8.98
C ARG A 140 -6.18 14.05 8.70
N PHE A 141 -7.20 14.53 7.99
CA PHE A 141 -8.35 13.73 7.61
C PHE A 141 -7.94 12.49 6.81
N LEU A 142 -7.12 12.65 5.75
CA LEU A 142 -6.62 11.54 4.94
C LEU A 142 -5.76 10.56 5.74
N PHE A 143 -4.96 11.05 6.70
CA PHE A 143 -4.22 10.21 7.62
C PHE A 143 -5.15 9.36 8.51
N TYR A 144 -6.21 9.93 9.06
CA TYR A 144 -7.19 9.17 9.84
C TYR A 144 -7.97 8.18 8.99
N CYS A 145 -8.37 8.55 7.78
CA CYS A 145 -9.02 7.63 6.84
C CYS A 145 -8.10 6.45 6.49
N HIS A 146 -6.81 6.70 6.27
CA HIS A 146 -5.81 5.64 6.10
C HIS A 146 -5.77 4.72 7.32
N VAL A 147 -5.61 5.25 8.53
CA VAL A 147 -5.55 4.42 9.75
C VAL A 147 -6.82 3.60 9.93
N ALA A 148 -7.99 4.22 9.76
CA ALA A 148 -9.28 3.55 9.87
C ALA A 148 -9.43 2.43 8.84
N SER A 149 -9.09 2.68 7.56
CA SER A 149 -9.15 1.64 6.52
C SER A 149 -8.20 0.49 6.82
N GLN A 150 -6.99 0.78 7.32
CA GLN A 150 -6.01 -0.26 7.68
C GLN A 150 -6.47 -1.10 8.88
N ILE A 151 -7.09 -0.49 9.90
CA ILE A 151 -7.64 -1.23 11.05
C ILE A 151 -8.72 -2.20 10.58
N VAL A 152 -9.68 -1.73 9.77
CA VAL A 152 -10.74 -2.59 9.21
C VAL A 152 -10.13 -3.69 8.35
N ALA A 153 -9.15 -3.37 7.50
CA ALA A 153 -8.49 -4.36 6.66
C ALA A 153 -7.79 -5.46 7.49
N VAL A 154 -7.01 -5.09 8.51
CA VAL A 154 -6.32 -6.06 9.39
C VAL A 154 -7.33 -6.93 10.14
N ALA A 155 -8.44 -6.37 10.60
CA ALA A 155 -9.51 -7.13 11.25
C ALA A 155 -10.15 -8.15 10.29
N LEU A 156 -10.47 -7.75 9.05
CA LEU A 156 -11.02 -8.66 8.04
C LEU A 156 -10.02 -9.75 7.63
N ALA A 157 -8.74 -9.41 7.46
CA ALA A 157 -7.69 -10.39 7.17
C ALA A 157 -7.55 -11.40 8.32
N THR A 158 -7.62 -10.94 9.57
CA THR A 158 -7.58 -11.79 10.76
C THR A 158 -8.78 -12.71 10.82
N ALA A 159 -9.98 -12.19 10.61
CA ALA A 159 -11.19 -13.01 10.57
C ALA A 159 -11.13 -14.08 9.47
N GLY A 160 -10.66 -13.72 8.27
CA GLY A 160 -10.51 -14.66 7.17
C GLY A 160 -9.40 -15.69 7.39
N ALA A 161 -8.29 -15.31 8.04
CA ALA A 161 -7.22 -16.23 8.43
C ALA A 161 -7.70 -17.23 9.48
N VAL A 162 -8.40 -16.76 10.53
CA VAL A 162 -9.03 -17.62 11.54
C VAL A 162 -10.03 -18.57 10.90
N LEU A 163 -10.89 -18.07 9.99
CA LEU A 163 -11.84 -18.91 9.26
C LEU A 163 -11.13 -20.02 8.49
N SER A 164 -10.01 -19.71 7.82
CA SER A 164 -9.20 -20.70 7.09
C SER A 164 -8.56 -21.72 8.00
N ILE A 165 -7.93 -21.27 9.10
CA ILE A 165 -7.20 -22.13 10.02
C ILE A 165 -8.16 -23.08 10.76
N SER A 166 -9.33 -22.57 11.16
CA SER A 166 -10.27 -23.33 11.98
C SER A 166 -11.18 -24.27 11.21
N ASN A 167 -11.37 -24.07 9.90
CA ASN A 167 -12.41 -24.80 9.15
C ASN A 167 -11.91 -25.56 7.92
N PHE A 168 -10.69 -25.29 7.44
CA PHE A 168 -10.15 -25.96 6.26
C PHE A 168 -9.01 -26.90 6.63
N GLU A 169 -8.81 -27.94 5.81
CA GLU A 169 -7.62 -28.79 5.92
C GLU A 169 -6.39 -28.03 5.43
N ASN A 170 -5.56 -27.56 6.37
CA ASN A 170 -4.37 -26.78 6.08
C ASN A 170 -3.14 -27.68 5.97
N ALA A 171 -3.07 -28.48 4.91
CA ALA A 171 -1.89 -29.30 4.63
C ALA A 171 -0.66 -28.47 4.18
N PHE A 172 -0.82 -27.16 3.90
CA PHE A 172 0.21 -26.23 3.42
C PHE A 172 1.01 -26.73 2.20
N ASN A 173 0.45 -27.67 1.45
CA ASN A 173 1.03 -28.20 0.22
C ASN A 173 0.74 -27.29 -0.99
N ASN A 174 -0.19 -26.35 -0.85
CA ASN A 174 -0.54 -25.38 -1.89
C ASN A 174 0.23 -24.07 -1.68
N THR A 175 0.76 -23.52 -2.77
CA THR A 175 1.37 -22.20 -2.86
C THR A 175 0.53 -21.09 -2.23
N HIS A 176 -0.80 -21.08 -2.44
CA HIS A 176 -1.73 -20.12 -1.83
C HIS A 176 -1.67 -20.12 -0.30
N GLN A 177 -1.65 -21.30 0.32
CA GLN A 177 -1.61 -21.43 1.78
C GLN A 177 -0.27 -20.96 2.35
N ARG A 178 0.83 -21.31 1.69
CA ARG A 178 2.19 -20.91 2.10
C ARG A 178 2.39 -19.39 1.99
N ILE A 179 2.01 -18.80 0.86
CA ILE A 179 2.06 -17.35 0.65
C ILE A 179 1.11 -16.64 1.62
N GLY A 180 -0.12 -17.14 1.76
CA GLY A 180 -1.12 -16.57 2.66
C GLY A 180 -0.67 -16.53 4.13
N LEU A 181 -0.03 -17.59 4.62
CA LEU A 181 0.51 -17.64 5.98
C LEU A 181 1.63 -16.61 6.19
N ALA A 182 2.58 -16.52 5.25
CA ALA A 182 3.65 -15.53 5.30
C ALA A 182 3.10 -14.10 5.24
N LEU A 183 2.15 -13.87 4.32
CA LEU A 183 1.46 -12.59 4.16
C LEU A 183 0.76 -12.15 5.45
N TYR A 184 0.10 -13.07 6.16
CA TYR A 184 -0.56 -12.75 7.42
C TYR A 184 0.41 -12.20 8.49
N GLY A 185 1.62 -12.75 8.56
CA GLY A 185 2.69 -12.22 9.40
C GLY A 185 3.05 -10.78 9.02
N PHE A 186 3.19 -10.47 7.73
CA PHE A 186 3.49 -9.13 7.25
C PHE A 186 2.34 -8.13 7.44
N ILE A 187 1.08 -8.59 7.33
CA ILE A 187 -0.11 -7.77 7.61
C ILE A 187 -0.08 -7.23 9.05
N TRP A 188 0.34 -8.05 10.03
CA TRP A 188 0.48 -7.62 11.42
C TRP A 188 1.79 -6.88 11.71
N LEU A 189 2.87 -7.22 11.02
CA LEU A 189 4.13 -6.48 11.12
C LEU A 189 3.94 -5.01 10.72
N GLN A 190 3.12 -4.75 9.70
CA GLN A 190 2.93 -3.41 9.17
C GLN A 190 2.38 -2.38 10.18
N PRO A 191 1.27 -2.62 10.92
CA PRO A 191 0.82 -1.72 11.97
C PRO A 191 1.81 -1.64 13.14
N LEU A 192 2.52 -2.73 13.49
CA LEU A 192 3.57 -2.68 14.52
C LEU A 192 4.68 -1.69 14.12
N VAL A 193 5.18 -1.77 12.89
CA VAL A 193 6.11 -0.78 12.34
C VAL A 193 5.47 0.61 12.32
N GLY A 194 4.18 0.69 11.99
CA GLY A 194 3.38 1.92 12.04
C GLY A 194 3.37 2.60 13.41
N PHE A 195 3.24 1.83 14.50
CA PHE A 195 3.25 2.32 15.87
C PHE A 195 4.63 2.79 16.32
N LEU A 196 5.70 2.18 15.82
CA LEU A 196 7.09 2.57 16.08
C LEU A 196 7.55 3.80 15.28
N ARG A 197 6.60 4.66 14.86
CA ARG A 197 6.85 5.86 14.08
C ARG A 197 7.72 6.86 14.86
N PRO A 198 8.94 7.20 14.37
CA PRO A 198 9.81 8.17 15.03
C PRO A 198 9.24 9.60 14.99
N ASP A 199 9.68 10.44 15.92
CA ASP A 199 9.34 11.87 15.95
C ASP A 199 9.77 12.63 14.70
N ARG A 200 9.23 13.84 14.49
CA ARG A 200 9.63 14.68 13.35
C ARG A 200 11.06 15.20 13.52
N GLY A 201 11.78 15.34 12.41
CA GLY A 201 13.12 15.95 12.39
C GLY A 201 14.31 15.01 12.60
N VAL A 202 14.08 13.74 12.99
CA VAL A 202 15.17 12.76 13.14
C VAL A 202 15.46 12.03 11.82
N ARG A 203 16.75 11.76 11.53
CA ARG A 203 17.19 11.06 10.31
C ARG A 203 16.56 9.67 10.18
N THR A 204 16.34 8.98 11.29
CA THR A 204 15.69 7.66 11.36
C THR A 204 14.27 7.65 10.81
N ARG A 205 13.56 8.79 10.84
CA ARG A 205 12.20 8.91 10.30
C ARG A 205 12.14 8.64 8.80
N SER A 206 13.15 9.06 8.05
CA SER A 206 13.19 8.84 6.60
C SER A 206 13.39 7.37 6.26
N ALA A 207 14.27 6.68 6.99
CA ALA A 207 14.48 5.24 6.84
C ALA A 207 13.23 4.45 7.25
N TRP A 208 12.60 4.83 8.36
CA TRP A 208 11.32 4.26 8.79
C TRP A 208 10.23 4.45 7.73
N TYR A 209 10.12 5.66 7.17
CA TYR A 209 9.12 5.95 6.14
C TYR A 209 9.33 5.08 4.90
N LEU A 210 10.57 4.98 4.41
CA LEU A 210 10.90 4.12 3.27
C LEU A 210 10.58 2.65 3.55
N ALA A 211 10.99 2.15 4.72
CA ALA A 211 10.75 0.76 5.10
C ALA A 211 9.25 0.45 5.25
N HIS A 212 8.50 1.30 5.96
CA HIS A 212 7.05 1.16 6.14
C HIS A 212 6.32 1.26 4.80
N TRP A 213 6.72 2.18 3.93
CA TRP A 213 6.15 2.31 2.59
C TRP A 213 6.42 1.08 1.71
N LEU A 214 7.67 0.62 1.63
CA LEU A 214 8.05 -0.57 0.87
C LEU A 214 7.31 -1.81 1.37
N LEU A 215 7.25 -1.99 2.69
CA LEU A 215 6.52 -3.09 3.32
C LEU A 215 5.03 -3.04 2.96
N GLY A 216 4.42 -1.84 2.97
CA GLY A 216 2.99 -1.67 2.69
C GLY A 216 2.61 -1.95 1.25
N VAL A 217 3.39 -1.43 0.31
CA VAL A 217 3.20 -1.72 -1.11
C VAL A 217 3.44 -3.22 -1.36
N GLY A 218 4.47 -3.80 -0.75
CA GLY A 218 4.75 -5.24 -0.84
C GLY A 218 3.59 -6.11 -0.35
N VAL A 219 3.01 -5.80 0.81
CA VAL A 219 1.81 -6.48 1.34
C VAL A 219 0.63 -6.37 0.37
N CYS A 220 0.41 -5.20 -0.25
CA CYS A 220 -0.66 -5.03 -1.23
C CYS A 220 -0.44 -5.89 -2.49
N VAL A 221 0.77 -5.86 -3.05
CA VAL A 221 1.11 -6.61 -4.28
C VAL A 221 1.00 -8.12 -4.03
N VAL A 222 1.63 -8.62 -2.96
CA VAL A 222 1.58 -10.05 -2.60
C VAL A 222 0.16 -10.45 -2.20
N GLY A 223 -0.58 -9.57 -1.53
CA GLY A 223 -1.98 -9.77 -1.16
C GLY A 223 -2.88 -9.97 -2.36
N VAL A 224 -2.87 -9.04 -3.31
CA VAL A 224 -3.63 -9.14 -4.56
C VAL A 224 -3.25 -10.40 -5.34
N ALA A 225 -1.95 -10.68 -5.49
CA ALA A 225 -1.48 -11.91 -6.13
C ALA A 225 -2.02 -13.17 -5.43
N ASN A 226 -2.03 -13.18 -4.10
CA ASN A 226 -2.56 -14.30 -3.33
C ASN A 226 -4.08 -14.49 -3.51
N VAL A 227 -4.84 -13.40 -3.72
CA VAL A 227 -6.28 -13.48 -4.06
C VAL A 227 -6.47 -14.14 -5.44
N TYR A 228 -5.66 -13.78 -6.45
CA TYR A 228 -5.70 -14.45 -7.77
C TYR A 228 -5.39 -15.95 -7.67
N ILE A 229 -4.34 -16.33 -6.93
CA ILE A 229 -3.98 -17.74 -6.71
C ILE A 229 -5.11 -18.47 -5.97
N GLY A 230 -5.75 -17.81 -5.00
CA GLY A 230 -6.91 -18.33 -4.28
C GLY A 230 -8.11 -18.58 -5.19
N LEU A 231 -8.44 -17.65 -6.08
CA LEU A 231 -9.50 -17.83 -7.09
C LEU A 231 -9.19 -18.98 -8.04
N HIS A 232 -7.94 -19.08 -8.52
CA HIS A 232 -7.52 -20.19 -9.37
C HIS A 232 -7.69 -21.54 -8.65
N THR A 233 -7.20 -21.63 -7.41
CA THR A 233 -7.35 -22.83 -6.57
C THR A 233 -8.82 -23.16 -6.33
N TYR A 234 -9.69 -22.15 -6.14
CA TYR A 234 -11.12 -22.34 -6.00
C TYR A 234 -11.74 -23.00 -7.24
N GLN A 235 -11.36 -22.56 -8.45
CA GLN A 235 -11.85 -23.12 -9.70
C GLN A 235 -11.42 -24.58 -9.87
N GLU A 236 -10.13 -24.88 -9.62
CA GLU A 236 -9.59 -26.24 -9.71
C GLU A 236 -10.28 -27.20 -8.74
N ARG A 237 -10.54 -26.75 -7.50
CA ARG A 237 -11.08 -27.61 -6.44
C ARG A 237 -12.59 -27.81 -6.51
N THR A 238 -13.33 -26.81 -6.99
CA THR A 238 -14.81 -26.85 -7.00
C THR A 238 -15.41 -27.07 -8.39
N GLY A 239 -14.62 -26.95 -9.46
CA GLY A 239 -15.10 -26.96 -10.84
C GLY A 239 -15.99 -25.78 -11.21
N ARG A 240 -16.26 -24.84 -10.28
CA ARG A 240 -17.11 -23.67 -10.51
C ARG A 240 -16.31 -22.56 -11.17
N SER A 241 -16.91 -21.87 -12.14
CA SER A 241 -16.30 -20.72 -12.78
C SER A 241 -16.11 -19.56 -11.80
N ALA A 242 -14.87 -19.08 -11.61
CA ALA A 242 -14.56 -17.86 -10.87
C ALA A 242 -14.30 -16.66 -11.80
N ARG A 243 -14.47 -16.83 -13.11
CA ARG A 243 -14.27 -15.77 -14.13
C ARG A 243 -14.89 -14.42 -13.78
N PRO A 244 -16.17 -14.31 -13.34
CA PRO A 244 -16.74 -13.00 -13.01
C PRO A 244 -16.00 -12.31 -11.86
N TRP A 245 -15.56 -13.07 -10.85
CA TRP A 245 -14.81 -12.54 -9.71
C TRP A 245 -13.38 -12.15 -10.12
N THR A 246 -12.72 -12.93 -10.97
CA THR A 246 -11.40 -12.59 -11.51
C THR A 246 -11.45 -11.32 -12.33
N LEU A 247 -12.46 -11.16 -13.19
CA LEU A 247 -12.64 -9.97 -14.01
C LEU A 247 -12.88 -8.73 -13.13
N LEU A 248 -13.77 -8.86 -12.13
CA LEU A 248 -14.04 -7.78 -11.18
C LEU A 248 -12.75 -7.32 -10.48
N LEU A 249 -11.98 -8.27 -9.93
CA LEU A 249 -10.69 -7.98 -9.29
C LEU A 249 -9.70 -7.33 -10.27
N THR A 250 -9.68 -7.76 -11.53
CA THR A 250 -8.78 -7.21 -12.54
C THR A 250 -9.11 -5.76 -12.87
N VAL A 251 -10.40 -5.46 -13.06
CA VAL A 251 -10.86 -4.08 -13.30
C VAL A 251 -10.59 -3.20 -12.09
N GLU A 252 -10.85 -3.70 -10.88
CA GLU A 252 -10.55 -3.00 -9.62
C GLU A 252 -9.06 -2.66 -9.50
N VAL A 253 -8.19 -3.66 -9.65
CA VAL A 253 -6.73 -3.48 -9.55
C VAL A 253 -6.21 -2.52 -10.62
N ALA A 254 -6.74 -2.61 -11.85
CA ALA A 254 -6.41 -1.69 -12.93
C ALA A 254 -6.82 -0.24 -12.58
N ALA A 255 -8.02 -0.04 -12.02
CA ALA A 255 -8.48 1.28 -11.59
C ALA A 255 -7.63 1.83 -10.43
N LEU A 256 -7.30 1.00 -9.42
CA LEU A 256 -6.43 1.39 -8.32
C LEU A 256 -5.02 1.76 -8.81
N ALA A 257 -4.45 0.98 -9.73
CA ALA A 257 -3.17 1.26 -10.36
C ALA A 257 -3.20 2.56 -11.18
N PHE A 258 -4.26 2.78 -11.95
CA PHE A 258 -4.45 4.03 -12.69
C PHE A 258 -4.49 5.25 -11.75
N VAL A 259 -5.27 5.20 -10.68
CA VAL A 259 -5.33 6.26 -9.66
C VAL A 259 -3.95 6.47 -9.02
N TYR A 260 -3.24 5.39 -8.68
CA TYR A 260 -1.89 5.45 -8.11
C TYR A 260 -0.91 6.23 -9.01
N LEU A 261 -0.94 5.95 -10.31
CA LEU A 261 -0.08 6.60 -11.31
C LEU A 261 -0.47 8.08 -11.51
N VAL A 262 -1.76 8.38 -11.59
CA VAL A 262 -2.25 9.77 -11.73
C VAL A 262 -1.86 10.61 -10.52
N GLN A 263 -1.93 10.07 -9.31
CA GLN A 263 -1.51 10.77 -8.09
C GLN A 263 -0.05 11.24 -8.13
N ASP A 264 0.84 10.50 -8.79
CA ASP A 264 2.25 10.88 -8.95
C ASP A 264 2.40 12.13 -9.82
N ARG A 265 1.68 12.16 -10.95
CA ARG A 265 1.74 13.22 -11.95
C ARG A 265 1.04 14.50 -11.51
N TRP A 266 0.02 14.40 -10.67
CA TRP A 266 -0.76 15.55 -10.20
C TRP A 266 0.11 16.66 -9.58
N SER A 267 1.09 16.28 -8.77
CA SER A 267 2.00 17.22 -8.10
C SER A 267 2.85 18.06 -9.07
N TYR A 268 3.18 17.52 -10.24
CA TYR A 268 3.95 18.24 -11.27
C TYR A 268 3.07 19.25 -12.01
N VAL A 269 1.84 18.85 -12.38
CA VAL A 269 0.90 19.70 -13.11
C VAL A 269 0.53 20.93 -12.29
N VAL A 270 0.23 20.76 -10.99
CA VAL A 270 -0.12 21.88 -10.12
C VAL A 270 1.04 22.86 -9.95
N ARG A 271 2.28 22.35 -9.84
CA ARG A 271 3.47 23.21 -9.77
C ARG A 271 3.68 24.01 -11.05
N GLN A 272 3.51 23.41 -12.22
CA GLN A 272 3.63 24.12 -13.50
C GLN A 272 2.59 25.25 -13.58
N GLN A 273 1.34 24.97 -13.21
CA GLN A 273 0.30 26.00 -13.19
C GLN A 273 0.58 27.15 -12.22
N GLU A 274 1.19 26.87 -11.06
CA GLU A 274 1.61 27.89 -10.09
C GLU A 274 2.81 28.71 -10.60
N GLU A 275 3.78 28.06 -11.24
CA GLU A 275 4.94 28.71 -11.84
C GLU A 275 4.52 29.60 -13.03
N ASP A 276 3.65 29.11 -13.92
CA ASP A 276 3.10 29.86 -15.05
C ASP A 276 2.23 31.05 -14.60
N ALA A 277 1.44 30.89 -13.54
CA ALA A 277 0.64 31.97 -12.98
C ALA A 277 1.47 33.01 -12.20
N ALA A 278 2.67 32.65 -11.75
CA ALA A 278 3.57 33.54 -11.01
C ALA A 278 4.48 34.39 -11.91
N VAL A 279 4.57 34.08 -13.22
CA VAL A 279 5.23 34.95 -14.21
C VAL A 279 4.20 36.01 -14.66
N PRO A 280 4.34 37.28 -14.27
CA PRO A 280 3.47 38.33 -14.80
C PRO A 280 3.77 38.47 -16.29
N GLY A 281 2.73 38.44 -17.12
CA GLY A 281 2.86 38.74 -18.54
C GLY A 281 3.28 40.19 -18.74
N ASP A 282 4.57 40.43 -18.89
CA ASP A 282 5.11 41.61 -19.55
C ASP A 282 5.81 41.19 -20.84
N GLU A 283 5.01 40.67 -21.77
CA GLU A 283 5.29 40.83 -23.19
C GLU A 283 3.95 41.11 -23.87
N ARG A 284 3.69 42.41 -24.13
CA ARG A 284 3.05 42.98 -25.32
C ARG A 284 2.15 44.18 -24.98
N SER A 285 2.70 45.40 -25.09
CA SER A 285 2.12 46.49 -25.90
C SER A 285 2.89 47.81 -25.76
N GLU A 286 4.02 47.96 -26.46
CA GLU A 286 4.46 49.23 -27.06
C GLU A 286 5.21 48.83 -28.35
N GLY A 287 5.10 49.43 -29.51
CA GLY A 287 4.38 50.59 -30.01
C GLY A 287 4.85 50.71 -31.45
N SER A 288 3.91 50.86 -32.38
CA SER A 288 4.18 51.20 -33.78
C SER A 288 5.06 52.46 -33.84
N THR A 289 6.33 52.35 -34.26
CA THR A 289 7.09 53.49 -34.78
C THR A 289 8.05 53.03 -35.88
N MET A 290 7.55 53.13 -37.12
CA MET A 290 8.19 53.74 -38.29
C MET A 290 9.73 53.80 -38.34
N TYR A 291 10.29 53.17 -39.38
CA TYR A 291 11.65 53.43 -39.88
C TYR A 291 11.91 54.94 -40.08
N PRO A 292 13.18 55.37 -39.97
CA PRO A 292 13.77 55.95 -41.18
C PRO A 292 15.15 55.39 -41.51
N ALA A 293 15.42 55.43 -42.81
CA ALA A 293 16.69 55.13 -43.47
C ALA A 293 17.61 56.36 -43.52
N ASN A 294 18.92 56.08 -43.66
CA ASN A 294 20.07 56.95 -44.02
C ASN A 294 20.56 57.86 -42.87
N ASP A 295 21.86 57.99 -42.60
CA ASP A 295 22.93 58.38 -43.53
C ASP A 295 24.31 57.95 -43.02
N TYR A 296 25.23 57.66 -43.95
CA TYR A 296 26.61 57.25 -43.74
C TYR A 296 27.53 58.34 -44.31
N LYS A 297 28.28 59.01 -43.44
CA LYS A 297 29.56 59.73 -43.68
C LYS A 297 29.96 60.35 -42.32
N GLU A 298 31.21 60.32 -41.87
CA GLU A 298 32.45 60.63 -42.58
C GLU A 298 33.64 59.79 -42.09
N VAL A 299 34.51 59.49 -43.05
CA VAL A 299 35.90 59.07 -42.85
C VAL A 299 36.72 60.34 -42.63
N VAL A 300 37.38 60.45 -41.48
CA VAL A 300 38.38 61.49 -41.21
C VAL A 300 39.77 60.91 -41.50
N VAL A 301 40.38 61.39 -42.59
CA VAL A 301 41.82 61.33 -42.88
C VAL A 301 42.44 62.63 -42.38
N VAL A 302 43.57 62.57 -41.68
CA VAL A 302 44.38 63.74 -41.28
C VAL A 302 45.85 63.38 -41.55
N PRO A 303 46.67 64.35 -42.01
CA PRO A 303 47.71 64.16 -43.03
C PRO A 303 49.04 63.59 -42.54
#